data_AF-A0A9E1UNG8-F1
#
_entry.id   AF-A0A9E1UNG8-F1
#
_cell.length_a   1.000
_cell.length_b   1.000
_cell.length_c   1.000
_cell.angle_alpha   90.00
_cell.angle_beta   90.00
_cell.angle_gamma   90.00
#
_symmetry.space_group_name_H-M   'P 1'
#
loop_
_entity.id
_entity.type
_entity.pdbx_description
1 polymer ?
#
loop_
_entity_poly.entity_id
_entity_poly.type
_entity_poly.pdbx_seq_one_letter_code
_entity_poly.pdbx_strand_id
1 'polypeptide(L)' 'MKINPDITPRDLRSALARFWDVSAQKIEAIQRDYDPAQGSPVFTVEGKYTTRGWTEWTQGFQYGS' A
#
# COMPACT_ATOMS: atom_id res chain seq x y z
N MET A 1 -25.37 -3.86 -11.44
CA MET A 1 -24.73 -3.46 -10.17
C MET A 1 -25.74 -3.64 -9.06
N LYS A 2 -25.46 -4.46 -8.03
CA LYS A 2 -26.32 -4.59 -6.85
C LYS A 2 -25.73 -3.74 -5.73
N ILE A 3 -26.44 -2.69 -5.32
CA ILE A 3 -26.04 -1.81 -4.22
C ILE A 3 -26.67 -2.36 -2.94
N ASN A 4 -25.89 -2.47 -1.88
CA ASN A 4 -26.41 -2.71 -0.53
C ASN A 4 -26.56 -1.36 0.18
N PRO A 5 -27.78 -0.82 0.36
CA PRO A 5 -28.01 0.46 1.03
C PRO A 5 -27.88 0.37 2.56
N ASP A 6 -27.84 -0.83 3.13
CA ASP A 6 -27.83 -1.04 4.59
C ASP A 6 -26.43 -0.99 5.20
N ILE A 7 -25.39 -0.87 4.37
CA ILE A 7 -24.01 -0.76 4.86
C ILE A 7 -23.84 0.54 5.65
N THR A 8 -23.29 0.42 6.85
CA THR A 8 -22.99 1.52 7.75
C THR A 8 -21.47 1.64 7.94
N PRO A 9 -20.96 2.80 8.39
CA PRO A 9 -19.54 2.94 8.72
C PRO A 9 -19.03 1.93 9.77
N ARG A 10 -19.92 1.44 10.65
CA ARG A 10 -19.55 0.46 11.68
C ARG A 10 -19.15 -0.89 11.08
N ASP A 11 -19.75 -1.26 9.96
CA ASP A 11 -19.49 -2.54 9.27
C ASP A 11 -18.06 -2.60 8.72
N LEU A 12 -17.43 -1.44 8.50
CA LEU A 12 -16.05 -1.34 8.02
C LEU A 12 -15.01 -1.50 9.14
N ARG A 13 -15.41 -1.53 10.42
CA ARG A 13 -14.46 -1.49 11.56
C ARG A 13 -13.42 -2.61 11.51
N SER A 14 -13.85 -3.84 11.28
CA SER A 14 -12.95 -5.00 11.23
C SER A 14 -12.03 -4.94 10.00
N ALA A 15 -12.58 -4.53 8.86
CA ALA A 15 -11.82 -4.35 7.63
C ALA A 15 -10.76 -3.24 7.76
N LEU A 16 -11.11 -2.12 8.40
CA LEU A 16 -10.21 -1.01 8.66
C LEU A 16 -9.10 -1.39 9.65
N ALA A 17 -9.42 -2.10 10.73
CA ALA A 17 -8.40 -2.61 11.66
C ALA A 17 -7.35 -3.46 10.92
N ARG A 18 -7.81 -4.43 10.12
CA ARG A 18 -6.92 -5.25 9.29
C ARG A 18 -6.16 -4.41 8.26
N PHE A 19 -6.81 -3.44 7.63
CA PHE A 19 -6.17 -2.55 6.65
C PHE A 19 -4.98 -1.82 7.27
N TRP A 20 -5.17 -1.22 8.45
CA TRP A 20 -4.11 -0.50 9.15
C TRP A 20 -2.96 -1.42 9.57
N ASP A 21 -3.27 -2.60 10.12
CA ASP A 21 -2.25 -3.58 10.51
C ASP A 21 -1.39 -4.01 9.31
N VAL A 22 -2.01 -4.31 8.17
CA VAL A 22 -1.28 -4.70 6.95
C VAL A 22 -0.51 -3.52 6.36
N SER A 23 -1.11 -2.33 6.32
CA SER A 23 -0.48 -1.12 5.78
C SER A 23 0.80 -0.78 6.54
N ALA A 24 0.72 -0.75 7.87
CA ALA A 24 1.88 -0.47 8.74
C ALA A 24 3.05 -1.43 8.46
N GLN A 25 2.77 -2.74 8.43
CA GLN A 25 3.80 -3.75 8.14
C GLN A 25 4.46 -3.55 6.77
N LYS A 26 3.72 -3.08 5.76
CA LYS A 26 4.27 -2.81 4.42
C LYS A 26 5.12 -1.55 4.38
N ILE A 27 4.67 -0.48 5.03
CA ILE A 27 5.43 0.78 5.14
C ILE A 27 6.77 0.52 5.85
N GLU A 28 6.74 -0.21 6.97
CA GLU A 28 7.96 -0.60 7.69
C GLU A 28 8.90 -1.46 6.84
N ALA A 29 8.36 -2.42 6.07
CA ALA A 29 9.17 -3.24 5.18
C ALA A 29 9.84 -2.42 4.06
N ILE A 30 9.12 -1.46 3.46
CA ILE A 30 9.70 -0.54 2.47
C ILE A 30 10.83 0.28 3.11
N GLN A 31 10.59 0.90 4.28
CA GLN A 31 11.60 1.73 4.95
C GLN A 31 12.85 0.95 5.34
N ARG A 32 12.71 -0.32 5.73
CA ARG A 32 13.81 -1.16 6.17
C ARG A 32 14.59 -1.78 5.01
N ASP A 33 13.90 -2.26 3.98
CA ASP A 33 14.47 -3.21 3.02
C ASP A 33 14.67 -2.62 1.61
N TYR A 34 14.11 -1.45 1.30
CA TYR A 34 14.18 -0.85 -0.03
C TYR A 34 15.14 0.35 -0.09
N ASP A 35 16.00 0.37 -1.12
CA ASP A 35 16.87 1.51 -1.41
C ASP A 35 16.13 2.57 -2.25
N PRO A 36 15.83 3.77 -1.72
CA PRO A 36 15.10 4.81 -2.44
C PRO A 36 15.81 5.30 -3.71
N ALA A 37 17.13 5.09 -3.84
CA ALA A 37 17.86 5.44 -5.06
C ALA A 37 17.44 4.57 -6.26
N GLN A 38 16.75 3.44 -6.03
CA GLN A 38 16.21 2.57 -7.07
C GLN A 38 14.91 3.10 -7.69
N GLY A 39 14.31 4.17 -7.15
CA GLY A 39 13.06 4.76 -7.66
C GLY A 39 11.83 4.39 -6.82
N SER A 40 10.65 4.31 -7.45
CA SER A 40 9.38 4.12 -6.72
C SER A 40 9.12 2.64 -6.39
N PRO A 41 8.96 2.24 -5.11
CA PRO A 41 8.73 0.85 -4.70
C PRO A 41 7.27 0.39 -4.91
N VAL A 42 6.74 0.47 -6.13
CA VAL A 42 5.31 0.22 -6.41
C VAL A 42 4.98 -1.20 -6.91
N PHE A 43 5.99 -2.07 -7.06
CA PHE A 43 5.81 -3.47 -7.40
C PHE A 43 6.53 -4.39 -6.41
N THR A 44 6.13 -5.67 -6.40
CA THR A 44 6.92 -6.72 -5.74
C THR A 44 7.31 -7.81 -6.72
N VAL A 45 8.53 -8.33 -6.58
CA VAL A 45 9.03 -9.54 -7.26
C VAL A 45 9.58 -10.46 -6.18
N GLU A 46 9.05 -11.68 -6.10
CA GLU A 46 9.41 -12.65 -5.07
C GLU A 46 9.26 -12.09 -3.63
N GLY A 47 8.26 -11.22 -3.42
CA GLY A 47 7.99 -10.60 -2.14
C GLY A 47 8.87 -9.40 -1.78
N LYS A 48 9.79 -8.98 -2.66
CA LYS A 48 10.64 -7.79 -2.47
C LYS A 48 10.15 -6.62 -3.31
N TYR A 49 10.14 -5.42 -2.72
CA TYR A 49 9.76 -4.20 -3.43
C TYR A 49 10.76 -3.87 -4.55
N THR A 50 10.24 -3.42 -5.69
CA THR A 50 11.03 -3.05 -6.87
C THR A 50 10.37 -1.90 -7.62
N THR A 51 11.17 -1.17 -8.40
CA THR A 51 10.71 -0.20 -9.39
C THR A 51 10.39 -0.87 -10.74
N ARG A 52 9.68 -0.14 -11.61
CA ARG A 52 9.55 -0.41 -13.05
C ARG A 52 9.79 0.90 -13.80
N GLY A 53 10.46 0.83 -14.96
CA GLY A 53 10.89 2.02 -15.73
C GLY A 53 9.79 2.94 -16.29
N TRP A 54 8.52 2.74 -15.93
CA TRP A 54 7.39 3.62 -16.28
C TRP A 54 6.66 4.16 -15.04
N THR A 55 7.21 3.89 -13.84
CA THR A 55 6.58 4.18 -12.54
C THR A 55 7.26 5.34 -11.80
N GLU A 56 8.14 6.08 -12.47
CA GLU A 56 8.89 7.21 -11.91
C GLU A 56 7.96 8.27 -11.32
N TRP A 57 6.86 8.57 -12.02
CA TRP A 57 5.87 9.57 -11.60
C TRP A 57 5.12 9.20 -10.30
N THR A 58 5.26 7.98 -9.81
CA THR A 58 4.54 7.46 -8.63
C THR A 58 5.28 7.66 -7.31
N GLN A 59 6.47 8.26 -7.31
CA GLN A 59 7.30 8.37 -6.09
C GLN A 59 6.58 9.13 -4.97
N GLY A 60 5.72 10.10 -5.31
CA GLY A 60 4.89 10.81 -4.35
C GLY A 60 3.98 9.90 -3.50
N PHE A 61 3.58 8.74 -4.01
CA PHE A 61 2.75 7.78 -3.26
C PHE A 61 3.49 7.12 -2.12
N GLN A 62 4.83 7.08 -2.15
CA GLN A 62 5.63 6.53 -1.05
C GLN A 62 5.40 7.27 0.28
N TYR A 63 5.00 8.54 0.22
CA TYR A 63 4.86 9.41 1.40
C TYR A 63 3.40 9.67 1.81
N GLY A 64 2.43 9.11 1.07
CA GLY A 64 1.00 9.44 1.21
C GLY A 64 0.18 8.36 1.94
N SER A 65 0.57 7.99 3.17
CA SER A 65 -0.20 7.08 4.05
C SER A 65 -0.49 7.69 5.41
#